data_AF-A0A3P6GN19-F1
#
_entry.id   AF-A0A3P6GN19-F1
#
_cell.length_a   1.000
_cell.length_b   1.000
_cell.length_c   1.000
_cell.angle_alpha   90.00
_cell.angle_beta   90.00
_cell.angle_gamma   90.00
#
_symmetry.space_group_name_H-M   'P 1'
#
loop_
_entity.id
_entity.type
_entity.pdbx_description
1 polymer ?
#
loop_
_entity_poly.entity_id
_entity_poly.type
_entity_poly.pdbx_seq_one_letter_code
_entity_poly.pdbx_strand_id
1 'polypeptide(L)'
;MRKRLKPECGGELQEFCIEDFDDFEGIQDEETFFTSSERQVIVRYYLMSLRAMENDAWDDHIKFSHGQAIMPVLLAAGKVATIFPLHDRNALSTLHSLWVRGFTHRQPLDLVAEYFGVKIALYFAWLGHYTTALLFPAVFGLLCWALLPAGLFRTSLTSFSDEMRRRQAIAQDRAVWRCVEQSLGTLVAGSRVVEGGMSVLAVVVSVDGDLRRSA
;
A
#
# COMPACT_ATOMS: atom_id res chain seq x y z
N MET A 1 4.06 -16.17 -9.65
CA MET A 1 2.90 -16.26 -8.73
C MET A 1 3.12 -17.45 -7.84
N ARG A 2 2.84 -17.37 -6.53
CA ARG A 2 3.08 -18.49 -5.61
C ARG A 2 1.79 -19.27 -5.37
N LYS A 3 1.86 -20.59 -5.43
CA LYS A 3 0.75 -21.53 -5.25
C LYS A 3 1.14 -22.61 -4.25
N ARG A 4 0.14 -23.20 -3.60
CA ARG A 4 0.35 -24.25 -2.60
C ARG A 4 0.53 -25.59 -3.30
N LEU A 5 1.57 -26.31 -2.92
CA LEU A 5 1.79 -27.69 -3.36
C LEU A 5 0.81 -28.63 -2.67
N LYS A 6 0.55 -29.78 -3.30
CA LYS A 6 -0.19 -30.87 -2.66
C LYS A 6 0.52 -31.31 -1.38
N PRO A 7 -0.22 -31.85 -0.40
CA PRO A 7 0.37 -32.30 0.86
C PRO A 7 1.41 -33.40 0.65
N GLU A 8 1.26 -34.24 -0.39
CA GLU A 8 2.25 -35.25 -0.79
C GLU A 8 3.60 -34.66 -1.27
N CYS A 9 3.58 -33.44 -1.81
CA CYS A 9 4.77 -32.74 -2.31
C CYS A 9 5.34 -31.73 -1.29
N GLY A 10 4.91 -31.81 -0.01
CA GLY A 10 5.42 -30.97 1.09
C GLY A 10 4.51 -29.82 1.53
N GLY A 11 3.45 -29.51 0.77
CA GLY A 11 2.42 -28.54 1.19
C GLY A 11 2.87 -27.08 1.26
N GLU A 12 4.09 -26.77 0.80
CA GLU A 12 4.68 -25.42 0.84
C GLU A 12 4.13 -24.51 -0.29
N LEU A 13 4.35 -23.20 -0.15
CA LEU A 13 4.07 -22.22 -1.19
C LEU A 13 5.27 -22.07 -2.14
N GLN A 14 5.14 -22.58 -3.35
CA GLN A 14 6.17 -22.52 -4.40
C GLN A 14 5.75 -21.61 -5.56
N GLU A 15 6.72 -21.07 -6.30
CA GLU A 15 6.44 -20.37 -7.55
C GLU A 15 5.86 -21.34 -8.59
N PHE A 16 4.76 -20.93 -9.21
CA PHE A 16 4.08 -21.72 -10.23
C PHE A 16 4.93 -21.81 -11.51
N CYS A 17 5.26 -23.04 -11.89
CA CYS A 17 5.91 -23.40 -13.15
C CYS A 17 5.00 -24.34 -13.93
N ILE A 18 4.98 -24.21 -15.26
CA ILE A 18 4.15 -25.06 -16.13
C ILE A 18 4.70 -26.49 -16.16
N GLU A 19 6.00 -26.67 -15.97
CA GLU A 19 6.66 -27.98 -15.99
C GLU A 19 6.18 -28.89 -14.85
N ASP A 20 6.00 -28.33 -13.65
CA ASP A 20 5.61 -29.06 -12.44
C ASP A 20 4.15 -28.79 -12.04
N PHE A 21 3.28 -28.50 -13.02
CA PHE A 21 1.92 -28.02 -12.73
C PHE A 21 1.05 -29.06 -11.98
N ASP A 22 1.33 -30.35 -12.16
CA ASP A 22 0.62 -31.46 -11.53
C ASP A 22 0.83 -31.54 -10.01
N ASP A 23 1.88 -30.92 -9.48
CA ASP A 23 2.21 -30.95 -8.05
C ASP A 23 1.42 -29.91 -7.22
N PHE A 24 0.69 -29.01 -7.88
CA PHE A 24 -0.07 -27.96 -7.22
C PHE A 24 -1.46 -28.42 -6.77
N GLU A 25 -1.89 -27.89 -5.62
CA GLU A 25 -3.22 -28.13 -5.08
C GLU A 25 -4.29 -27.44 -5.94
N GLY A 26 -5.42 -28.12 -6.15
CA GLY A 26 -6.56 -27.56 -6.88
C GLY A 26 -6.44 -27.57 -8.41
N ILE A 27 -5.40 -28.19 -8.98
CA ILE A 27 -5.20 -28.23 -10.45
C ILE A 27 -6.31 -28.96 -11.21
N GLN A 28 -7.06 -29.85 -10.55
CA GLN A 28 -8.18 -30.59 -11.15
C GLN A 28 -9.36 -29.67 -11.52
N ASP A 29 -9.47 -28.51 -10.87
CA ASP A 29 -10.52 -27.53 -11.13
C ASP A 29 -9.93 -26.34 -11.88
N GLU A 30 -9.98 -26.40 -13.21
CA GLU A 30 -9.44 -25.36 -14.10
C GLU A 30 -10.12 -23.99 -13.90
N GLU A 31 -11.38 -23.98 -13.43
CA GLU A 31 -12.14 -22.74 -13.23
C GLU A 31 -11.71 -22.02 -11.96
N THR A 32 -11.40 -22.73 -10.88
CA THR A 32 -11.02 -22.12 -9.60
C THR A 32 -9.51 -22.07 -9.34
N PHE A 33 -8.71 -22.87 -10.06
CA PHE A 33 -7.25 -22.93 -9.86
C PHE A 33 -6.58 -21.54 -9.92
N PHE A 34 -6.94 -20.75 -10.93
CA PHE A 34 -6.53 -19.33 -11.00
C PHE A 34 -7.67 -18.42 -10.56
N THR A 35 -7.38 -17.58 -9.57
CA THR A 35 -8.33 -16.56 -9.12
C THR A 35 -8.54 -15.53 -10.22
N SER A 36 -9.69 -14.85 -10.22
CA SER A 36 -9.98 -13.80 -11.20
C SER A 36 -8.91 -12.69 -11.20
N SER A 37 -8.36 -12.37 -10.03
CA SER A 37 -7.25 -11.43 -9.87
C SER A 37 -5.97 -11.92 -10.56
N GLU A 38 -5.59 -13.19 -10.36
CA GLU A 38 -4.40 -13.78 -11.02
C GLU A 38 -4.55 -13.82 -12.54
N ARG A 39 -5.73 -14.20 -13.05
CA ARG A 39 -6.02 -14.20 -14.49
C ARG A 39 -5.85 -12.80 -15.08
N GLN A 40 -6.36 -11.78 -14.40
CA GLN A 40 -6.20 -10.39 -14.85
C GLN A 40 -4.75 -9.92 -14.84
N VAL A 41 -3.96 -10.34 -13.84
CA VAL A 41 -2.52 -10.06 -13.78
C VAL A 41 -1.79 -10.71 -14.95
N ILE A 42 -2.09 -11.97 -15.27
CA ILE A 42 -1.53 -12.70 -16.42
C ILE A 42 -1.86 -11.98 -17.72
N VAL A 43 -3.15 -11.67 -17.96
CA VAL A 43 -3.61 -10.98 -19.17
C VAL A 43 -2.94 -9.61 -19.31
N ARG A 44 -2.87 -8.84 -18.22
CA ARG A 44 -2.19 -7.54 -18.21
C ARG A 44 -0.70 -7.68 -18.53
N TYR A 45 -0.03 -8.69 -17.98
CA TYR A 45 1.38 -8.96 -18.27
C TYR A 45 1.58 -9.23 -19.76
N TYR A 46 0.80 -10.14 -20.35
CA TYR A 46 0.88 -10.43 -21.80
C TYR A 46 0.62 -9.19 -22.65
N LEU A 47 -0.43 -8.43 -22.32
CA LEU A 47 -0.77 -7.22 -23.05
C LEU A 47 0.38 -6.19 -23.01
N MET A 48 1.05 -6.04 -21.86
CA MET A 48 2.20 -5.14 -21.69
C MET A 48 3.51 -5.72 -22.28
N SER A 49 3.60 -7.04 -22.42
CA SER A 49 4.76 -7.70 -23.02
C SER A 49 4.70 -7.73 -24.55
N LEU A 50 3.55 -7.43 -25.17
CA LEU A 50 3.43 -7.33 -26.63
C LEU A 50 4.49 -6.38 -27.19
N ARG A 51 5.27 -6.90 -28.14
CA ARG A 51 6.32 -6.18 -28.88
C ARG A 51 5.93 -6.09 -30.35
N ALA A 52 6.20 -4.95 -30.95
CA ALA A 52 6.01 -4.73 -32.37
C ALA A 52 7.03 -5.53 -33.19
N MET A 53 6.54 -6.16 -34.25
CA MET A 53 7.35 -6.80 -35.28
C MET A 53 7.78 -5.77 -36.34
N GLU A 54 8.68 -6.20 -37.25
CA GLU A 54 9.12 -5.35 -38.35
C GLU A 54 7.93 -4.99 -39.25
N ASN A 55 7.76 -3.69 -39.51
CA ASN A 55 6.66 -3.09 -40.29
C ASN A 55 5.30 -3.01 -39.60
N ASP A 56 5.22 -3.22 -38.28
CA ASP A 56 3.99 -2.91 -37.54
C ASP A 56 3.78 -1.39 -37.46
N ALA A 57 2.59 -0.96 -37.88
CA ALA A 57 2.11 0.40 -37.74
C ALA A 57 0.65 0.38 -37.29
N TRP A 58 0.29 1.32 -36.41
CA TRP A 58 -1.10 1.50 -36.00
C TRP A 58 -1.87 2.37 -37.00
N ASP A 59 -1.26 3.48 -37.42
CA ASP A 59 -1.73 4.44 -38.43
C ASP A 59 -0.51 4.98 -39.20
N ASP A 60 -0.72 5.75 -40.27
CA ASP A 60 0.37 6.43 -41.00
C ASP A 60 1.26 7.33 -40.12
N HIS A 61 0.72 7.80 -38.99
CA HIS A 61 1.40 8.66 -38.02
C HIS A 61 2.13 7.90 -36.90
N ILE A 62 1.77 6.64 -36.63
CA ILE A 62 2.30 5.87 -35.51
C ILE A 62 2.90 4.58 -36.06
N LYS A 63 4.21 4.64 -36.31
CA LYS A 63 5.03 3.49 -36.70
C LYS A 63 5.76 2.97 -35.48
N PHE A 64 5.79 1.66 -35.31
CA PHE A 64 6.52 1.04 -34.21
C PHE A 64 7.92 0.63 -34.68
N SER A 65 8.91 0.83 -33.81
CA SER A 65 10.25 0.27 -34.02
C SER A 65 10.26 -1.22 -33.65
N HIS A 66 11.14 -2.00 -34.29
CA HIS A 66 11.31 -3.42 -33.98
C HIS A 66 11.60 -3.63 -32.48
N GLY A 67 10.82 -4.50 -31.84
CA GLY A 67 10.98 -4.83 -30.42
C GLY A 67 10.45 -3.77 -29.44
N GLN A 68 9.73 -2.74 -29.92
CA GLN A 68 9.12 -1.73 -29.06
C GLN A 68 7.81 -2.24 -28.42
N ALA A 69 7.56 -1.86 -27.16
CA ALA A 69 6.31 -2.21 -26.47
C ALA A 69 5.12 -1.46 -27.07
N ILE A 70 4.10 -2.18 -27.55
CA ILE A 70 2.97 -1.60 -28.30
C ILE A 70 2.03 -0.81 -27.38
N MET A 71 1.60 -1.44 -26.27
CA MET A 71 0.57 -0.86 -25.39
C MET A 71 0.96 0.47 -24.73
N PRO A 72 2.19 0.64 -24.19
CA PRO A 72 2.59 1.92 -23.62
C PRO A 72 2.59 3.06 -24.65
N VAL A 73 2.95 2.77 -25.90
CA VAL A 73 2.96 3.76 -27.00
C VAL A 73 1.54 4.16 -27.37
N LEU A 74 0.63 3.20 -27.48
CA LEU A 74 -0.78 3.47 -27.77
C LEU A 74 -1.48 4.28 -26.67
N LEU A 75 -1.13 4.01 -25.41
CA LEU A 75 -1.61 4.79 -24.27
C LEU A 75 -1.07 6.23 -24.30
N ALA A 76 0.23 6.40 -24.55
CA ALA A 76 0.85 7.72 -24.64
C ALA A 76 0.35 8.54 -25.84
N ALA A 77 0.05 7.87 -26.96
CA ALA A 77 -0.55 8.48 -28.14
C ALA A 77 -2.05 8.78 -27.98
N GLY A 78 -2.68 8.37 -26.87
CA GLY A 78 -4.11 8.57 -26.62
C GLY A 78 -5.03 7.74 -27.51
N LYS A 79 -4.51 6.73 -28.23
CA LYS A 79 -5.30 5.79 -29.04
C LYS A 79 -6.03 4.78 -28.16
N VAL A 80 -5.40 4.40 -27.06
CA VAL A 80 -6.03 3.66 -25.96
C VAL A 80 -6.15 4.61 -24.79
N ALA A 81 -7.36 4.79 -24.25
CA ALA A 81 -7.58 5.71 -23.14
C ALA A 81 -6.98 5.15 -21.83
N THR A 82 -7.48 4.00 -21.38
CA THR A 82 -7.02 3.31 -20.17
C THR A 82 -7.30 1.82 -20.29
N ILE A 83 -6.59 1.02 -19.49
CA ILE A 83 -6.80 -0.43 -19.39
C ILE A 83 -7.19 -0.72 -17.94
N PHE A 84 -8.39 -1.27 -17.75
CA PHE A 84 -8.91 -1.63 -16.43
C PHE A 84 -9.39 -3.08 -16.43
N PRO A 85 -9.13 -3.84 -15.35
CA PRO A 85 -9.72 -5.16 -15.18
C PRO A 85 -11.24 -5.05 -14.98
N LEU A 86 -11.98 -6.04 -15.47
CA LEU A 86 -13.41 -6.14 -15.24
C LEU A 86 -13.70 -6.82 -13.89
N HIS A 87 -14.62 -6.25 -13.12
CA HIS A 87 -15.02 -6.83 -11.83
C HIS A 87 -15.98 -8.01 -12.00
N ASP A 88 -15.74 -9.07 -11.24
CA ASP A 88 -16.74 -10.12 -11.05
C ASP A 88 -17.82 -9.65 -10.07
N ARG A 89 -19.04 -9.49 -10.59
CA ARG A 89 -20.20 -9.00 -9.83
C ARG A 89 -20.63 -10.01 -8.76
N ASN A 90 -20.47 -11.30 -9.01
CA ASN A 90 -20.92 -12.36 -8.09
C ASN A 90 -20.02 -12.41 -6.85
N ALA A 91 -18.69 -12.47 -7.06
CA ALA A 91 -17.71 -12.40 -5.97
C ALA A 91 -17.85 -11.11 -5.15
N LEU A 92 -18.02 -9.96 -5.81
CA LEU A 92 -18.20 -8.68 -5.13
C LEU A 92 -19.49 -8.64 -4.29
N SER A 93 -20.59 -9.21 -4.79
CA SER A 93 -21.86 -9.25 -4.06
C SER A 93 -21.77 -10.10 -2.79
N THR A 94 -21.02 -11.21 -2.85
CA THR A 94 -20.76 -12.10 -1.72
C THR A 94 -19.85 -11.42 -0.70
N LEU A 95 -18.80 -10.75 -1.16
CA LEU A 95 -17.92 -9.99 -0.27
C LEU A 95 -18.70 -8.86 0.43
N HIS A 96 -19.56 -8.15 -0.31
CA HIS A 96 -20.40 -7.09 0.26
C HIS A 96 -21.40 -7.62 1.30
N SER A 97 -22.04 -8.76 1.05
CA SER A 97 -22.99 -9.35 2.01
C SER A 97 -22.29 -9.83 3.28
N LEU A 98 -21.10 -10.44 3.17
CA LEU A 98 -20.33 -10.93 4.32
C LEU A 98 -19.68 -9.80 5.12
N TRP A 99 -19.10 -8.81 4.44
CA TRP A 99 -18.31 -7.77 5.09
C TRP A 99 -19.14 -6.56 5.54
N VAL A 100 -20.05 -6.06 4.70
CA VAL A 100 -20.82 -4.83 4.98
C VAL A 100 -22.14 -5.14 5.69
N ARG A 101 -22.83 -6.22 5.28
CA ARG A 101 -24.11 -6.63 5.89
C ARG A 101 -23.92 -7.62 7.04
N GLY A 102 -22.83 -8.37 7.05
CA GLY A 102 -22.47 -9.23 8.17
C GLY A 102 -21.99 -8.40 9.34
N PHE A 103 -22.68 -8.48 10.47
CA PHE A 103 -22.23 -7.90 11.75
C PHE A 103 -21.11 -8.74 12.37
N THR A 104 -20.28 -9.39 11.55
CA THR A 104 -19.20 -10.28 12.01
C THR A 104 -18.05 -9.43 12.54
N HIS A 105 -17.71 -9.64 13.81
CA HIS A 105 -16.68 -8.89 14.53
C HIS A 105 -15.26 -9.06 13.93
N ARG A 106 -15.07 -10.06 13.05
CA ARG A 106 -13.82 -10.29 12.31
C ARG A 106 -14.03 -9.94 10.84
N GLN A 107 -13.21 -9.03 10.32
CA GLN A 107 -13.18 -8.68 8.91
C GLN A 107 -12.67 -9.88 8.10
N PRO A 108 -13.34 -10.28 7.00
CA PRO A 108 -12.91 -11.40 6.15
C PRO A 108 -11.73 -10.98 5.27
N LEU A 109 -10.55 -10.82 5.88
CA LEU A 109 -9.33 -10.32 5.21
C LEU A 109 -8.85 -11.24 4.09
N ASP A 110 -9.04 -12.55 4.24
CA ASP A 110 -8.62 -13.53 3.23
C ASP A 110 -9.40 -13.36 1.92
N LEU A 111 -10.72 -13.15 1.98
CA LEU A 111 -11.56 -12.88 0.81
C LEU A 111 -11.22 -11.53 0.16
N VAL A 112 -10.88 -10.52 0.97
CA VAL A 112 -10.40 -9.22 0.46
C VAL A 112 -9.05 -9.38 -0.23
N ALA A 113 -8.15 -10.20 0.33
CA ALA A 113 -6.83 -10.46 -0.23
C ALA A 113 -6.92 -11.23 -1.55
N GLU A 114 -7.85 -12.17 -1.66
CA GLU A 114 -8.08 -12.94 -2.87
C GLU A 114 -8.63 -12.06 -4.01
N TYR A 115 -9.60 -11.21 -3.72
CA TYR A 115 -10.26 -10.37 -4.74
C TYR A 115 -9.46 -9.11 -5.11
N PHE A 116 -9.01 -8.34 -4.10
CA PHE A 116 -8.30 -7.06 -4.32
C PHE A 116 -6.77 -7.19 -4.28
N GLY A 117 -6.25 -8.32 -3.83
CA GLY A 117 -4.82 -8.53 -3.62
C GLY A 117 -4.34 -8.19 -2.21
N VAL A 118 -3.18 -8.76 -1.87
CA VAL A 118 -2.58 -8.68 -0.53
C VAL A 118 -2.31 -7.24 -0.07
N LYS A 119 -1.95 -6.33 -0.97
CA LYS A 119 -1.66 -4.92 -0.61
C LYS A 119 -2.88 -4.20 -0.03
N ILE A 120 -4.05 -4.40 -0.64
CA ILE A 120 -5.30 -3.75 -0.20
C ILE A 120 -5.81 -4.43 1.07
N ALA A 121 -5.74 -5.77 1.15
CA ALA A 121 -6.10 -6.49 2.37
C ALA A 121 -5.24 -6.09 3.57
N LEU A 122 -3.93 -5.90 3.38
CA LEU A 122 -3.03 -5.44 4.43
C LEU A 122 -3.39 -4.03 4.93
N TYR A 123 -3.79 -3.14 4.03
CA TYR A 123 -4.29 -1.82 4.41
C TYR A 123 -5.52 -1.92 5.33
N PHE A 124 -6.50 -2.75 4.97
CA PHE A 124 -7.68 -2.96 5.81
C PHE A 124 -7.35 -3.65 7.14
N ALA A 125 -6.43 -4.63 7.14
CA ALA A 125 -5.95 -5.28 8.36
C ALA A 125 -5.31 -4.28 9.32
N TRP A 126 -4.46 -3.39 8.80
CA TRP A 126 -3.85 -2.31 9.57
C TRP A 126 -4.89 -1.33 10.12
N LEU A 127 -5.87 -0.95 9.31
CA LEU A 127 -6.96 -0.07 9.75
C LEU A 127 -7.80 -0.70 10.87
N GLY A 128 -8.12 -1.99 10.76
CA GLY A 128 -8.78 -2.76 11.80
C GLY A 128 -7.97 -2.77 13.10
N HIS A 129 -6.67 -3.04 13.01
CA HIS A 129 -5.78 -2.99 14.17
C HIS A 129 -5.74 -1.58 14.81
N TYR A 130 -5.60 -0.54 14.00
CA TYR A 130 -5.52 0.84 14.46
C TYR A 130 -6.79 1.29 15.18
N THR A 131 -7.97 0.97 14.63
CA THR A 131 -9.26 1.29 15.28
C THR A 131 -9.44 0.55 16.61
N THR A 132 -9.02 -0.72 16.70
CA THR A 132 -9.02 -1.45 17.99
C THR A 132 -8.04 -0.86 18.99
N ALA A 133 -6.85 -0.42 18.55
CA ALA A 133 -5.87 0.22 19.42
C ALA A 133 -6.36 1.58 19.94
N LEU A 134 -7.12 2.35 19.13
CA LEU A 134 -7.75 3.61 19.54
C LEU A 134 -8.95 3.45 20.46
N LEU A 135 -9.62 2.29 20.42
CA LEU A 135 -10.76 2.02 21.30
C LEU A 135 -10.34 2.03 22.79
N PHE A 136 -9.16 1.51 23.12
CA PHE A 136 -8.63 1.51 24.49
C PHE A 136 -8.48 2.92 25.11
N PRO A 137 -7.73 3.87 24.50
CA PRO A 137 -7.62 5.23 25.03
C PRO A 137 -8.95 5.99 24.94
N ALA A 138 -9.82 5.70 23.97
CA ALA A 138 -11.14 6.32 23.90
C ALA A 138 -12.02 5.92 25.09
N VAL A 139 -12.09 4.63 25.42
CA VAL A 139 -12.82 4.12 26.59
C VAL A 139 -12.22 4.67 27.89
N PHE A 140 -10.89 4.65 28.02
CA PHE A 140 -10.21 5.22 29.18
C PHE A 140 -10.51 6.72 29.35
N GLY A 141 -10.43 7.49 28.27
CA GLY A 141 -10.76 8.92 28.27
C GLY A 141 -12.22 9.18 28.64
N LEU A 142 -13.15 8.37 28.14
CA LEU A 142 -14.58 8.47 28.47
C LEU A 142 -14.85 8.13 29.95
N LEU A 143 -14.20 7.09 30.48
CA LEU A 143 -14.29 6.71 31.90
C LEU A 143 -13.73 7.82 32.80
N CYS A 144 -12.57 8.37 32.47
CA CYS A 144 -12.00 9.50 33.21
C CYS A 144 -12.94 10.72 33.17
N TRP A 145 -13.49 11.06 32.00
CA TRP A 145 -14.42 12.18 31.86
C TRP A 145 -15.71 12.00 32.69
N ALA A 146 -16.26 10.78 32.73
CA ALA A 146 -17.53 10.52 33.42
C ALA A 146 -17.39 10.31 34.94
N LEU A 147 -16.29 9.71 35.41
CA LEU A 147 -16.12 9.32 36.82
C LEU A 147 -15.40 10.38 37.67
N LEU A 148 -14.57 11.24 37.06
CA LEU A 148 -13.88 12.29 37.81
C LEU A 148 -14.83 13.49 38.03
N PRO A 149 -14.94 14.01 39.27
CA PRO A 149 -15.67 15.24 39.50
C PRO A 149 -15.06 16.37 38.66
N ALA A 150 -15.92 17.16 38.01
CA ALA A 150 -15.56 18.13 36.97
C ALA A 150 -14.42 19.11 37.32
N GLY A 151 -14.14 19.30 38.61
CA GLY A 151 -13.02 20.11 39.10
C GLY A 151 -11.63 19.49 38.92
N LEU A 152 -11.49 18.16 39.02
CA LEU A 152 -10.18 17.48 39.02
C LEU A 152 -9.73 17.09 37.61
N PHE A 153 -10.66 16.77 36.72
CA PHE A 153 -10.36 16.54 35.31
C PHE A 153 -9.92 17.84 34.60
N ARG A 154 -10.54 18.98 34.97
CA ARG A 154 -10.17 20.30 34.43
C ARG A 154 -8.74 20.68 34.82
N THR A 155 -8.33 20.46 36.08
CA THR A 155 -6.95 20.78 36.52
C THR A 155 -5.90 19.85 35.91
N SER A 156 -6.23 18.55 35.76
CA SER A 156 -5.36 17.59 35.08
C SER A 156 -5.19 17.91 33.58
N LEU A 157 -6.28 18.25 32.87
CA LEU A 157 -6.23 18.63 31.46
C LEU A 157 -5.47 19.94 31.23
N THR A 158 -5.62 20.95 32.11
CA THR A 158 -4.83 22.19 31.99
C THR A 158 -3.35 21.93 32.23
N SER A 159 -3.00 21.11 33.24
CA SER A 159 -1.61 20.75 33.52
C SER A 159 -0.97 19.95 32.38
N PHE A 160 -1.70 19.00 31.80
CA PHE A 160 -1.24 18.21 30.66
C PHE A 160 -1.12 19.07 29.39
N SER A 161 -2.08 19.95 29.14
CA SER A 161 -2.04 20.90 28.01
C SER A 161 -0.88 21.89 28.14
N ASP A 162 -0.57 22.37 29.34
CA ASP A 162 0.56 23.27 29.57
C ASP A 162 1.90 22.55 29.40
N GLU A 163 2.00 21.30 29.85
CA GLU A 163 3.20 20.48 29.66
C GLU A 163 3.41 20.09 28.18
N MET A 164 2.35 19.71 27.47
CA MET A 164 2.39 19.46 26.02
C MET A 164 2.80 20.73 25.25
N ARG A 165 2.28 21.90 25.63
CA ARG A 165 2.66 23.18 25.03
C ARG A 165 4.13 23.51 25.31
N ARG A 166 4.65 23.22 26.51
CA ARG A 166 6.08 23.35 26.83
C ARG A 166 6.94 22.42 25.99
N ARG A 167 6.52 21.17 25.80
CA ARG A 167 7.23 20.19 24.95
C ARG A 167 7.20 20.55 23.47
N GLN A 168 6.07 21.04 22.96
CA GLN A 168 5.97 21.56 21.59
C GLN A 168 6.78 22.85 21.40
N ALA A 169 6.81 23.76 22.39
CA ALA A 169 7.62 24.96 22.32
C ALA A 169 9.12 24.65 22.23
N ILE A 170 9.60 23.59 22.88
CA ILE A 170 10.99 23.11 22.74
C ILE A 170 11.23 22.48 21.36
N ALA A 171 10.25 21.75 20.80
CA ALA A 171 10.35 21.15 19.48
C ALA A 171 10.26 22.18 18.31
N GLN A 172 9.57 23.30 18.52
CA GLN A 172 9.46 24.41 17.57
C GLN A 172 10.50 25.53 17.80
N ASP A 173 11.40 25.37 18.78
CA ASP A 173 12.41 26.37 19.05
C ASP A 173 13.41 26.45 17.89
N ARG A 174 13.39 27.59 17.20
CA ARG A 174 14.25 27.90 16.05
C ARG A 174 15.74 27.90 16.43
N ALA A 175 16.09 27.95 17.72
CA ALA A 175 17.46 27.80 18.21
C ALA A 175 17.91 26.33 18.23
N VAL A 176 17.02 25.40 18.59
CA VAL A 176 17.30 23.95 18.57
C VAL A 176 17.50 23.48 17.14
N TRP A 177 16.64 23.91 16.21
CA TRP A 177 16.80 23.61 14.78
C TRP A 177 18.10 24.17 14.20
N ARG A 178 18.49 25.39 14.58
CA ARG A 178 19.80 25.95 14.16
C ARG A 178 20.98 25.16 14.73
N CYS A 179 20.91 24.68 15.96
CA CYS A 179 21.97 23.87 16.56
C CYS A 179 22.10 22.49 15.89
N VAL A 180 20.97 21.88 15.53
CA VAL A 180 20.91 20.62 14.76
C VAL A 180 21.46 20.84 13.35
N GLU A 181 21.06 21.91 12.66
CA GLU A 181 21.55 22.26 11.32
C GLU A 181 23.06 22.56 11.33
N GLN A 182 23.57 23.19 12.39
CA GLN A 182 24.98 23.48 12.57
C GLN A 182 25.80 22.24 12.93
N SER A 183 25.22 21.26 13.63
CA SER A 183 25.85 19.95 13.91
C SER A 183 25.81 19.00 12.70
N LEU A 184 24.77 19.09 11.87
CA LEU A 184 24.70 18.35 10.60
C LEU A 184 25.63 18.96 9.54
N GLY A 185 25.76 20.28 9.50
CA GLY A 185 26.69 20.98 8.60
C GLY A 185 28.16 20.65 8.86
N THR A 186 28.55 20.42 10.12
CA THR A 186 29.92 19.97 10.47
C THR A 186 30.16 18.49 10.16
N LEU A 187 29.13 17.64 10.23
CA LEU A 187 29.18 16.22 9.83
C LEU A 187 29.30 16.03 8.30
N VAL A 188 28.64 16.89 7.51
CA VAL A 188 28.74 16.87 6.04
C VAL A 188 30.09 17.44 5.56
N ALA A 189 30.64 18.46 6.22
CA ALA A 189 31.98 18.98 5.91
C ALA A 189 33.13 18.01 6.27
N GLY A 190 32.88 17.05 7.19
CA GLY A 190 33.84 16.03 7.61
C GLY A 190 33.81 14.73 6.81
N SER A 191 32.83 14.52 5.93
CA SER A 191 32.69 13.29 5.16
C SER A 191 33.50 13.37 3.87
N ARG A 192 34.82 13.10 3.97
CA ARG A 192 35.61 12.69 2.81
C ARG A 192 34.95 11.44 2.21
N VAL A 193 34.67 11.53 0.91
CA VAL A 193 34.22 10.45 0.04
C VAL A 193 35.03 9.19 0.31
N VAL A 194 34.40 8.19 0.92
CA VAL A 194 34.83 6.80 0.85
C VAL A 194 33.91 6.15 -0.17
N GLU A 195 34.38 6.10 -1.43
CA GLU A 195 33.80 5.24 -2.45
C GLU A 195 33.91 3.79 -2.00
N GLY A 196 32.79 3.16 -1.64
CA GLY A 196 32.80 1.74 -1.32
C GLY A 196 31.59 1.26 -0.55
N GLY A 197 30.47 1.04 -1.27
CA GLY A 197 29.46 0.06 -0.91
C GLY A 197 28.48 0.41 0.23
N MET A 198 27.22 0.01 0.02
CA MET A 198 26.13 -0.08 1.00
C MET A 198 25.36 1.21 1.38
N SER A 199 24.22 1.35 0.70
CA SER A 199 22.91 1.82 1.16
C SER A 199 22.77 2.26 2.62
N VAL A 200 22.31 3.50 2.85
CA VAL A 200 20.98 3.84 3.41
C VAL A 200 20.71 5.31 3.09
N LEU A 201 19.82 5.61 2.14
CA LEU A 201 19.34 6.98 1.91
C LEU A 201 18.16 7.23 2.86
N ALA A 202 18.38 8.04 3.89
CA ALA A 202 17.34 8.51 4.79
C ALA A 202 16.42 9.49 4.03
N VAL A 203 15.18 9.09 3.80
CA VAL A 203 14.13 9.96 3.25
C VAL A 203 13.65 10.89 4.37
N VAL A 204 14.13 12.14 4.38
CA VAL A 204 13.53 13.21 5.17
C VAL A 204 12.38 13.80 4.34
N VAL A 205 11.14 13.48 4.73
CA VAL A 205 9.93 14.07 4.15
C VAL A 205 9.84 15.52 4.66
N SER A 206 10.23 16.48 3.83
CA SER A 206 9.97 17.90 4.03
C SER A 206 8.52 18.18 3.61
N VAL A 207 7.62 18.35 4.58
CA VAL A 207 6.25 18.81 4.33
C VAL A 207 6.29 20.34 4.28
N ASP A 208 6.40 20.88 3.06
CA ASP A 208 6.30 22.31 2.82
C ASP A 208 4.82 22.72 2.86
N GLY A 209 4.44 23.40 3.94
CA GLY A 209 3.12 23.97 4.13
C GLY A 209 3.12 25.44 3.72
N ASP A 210 3.12 25.72 2.42
CA ASP A 210 2.99 27.09 1.91
C ASP A 210 1.88 27.19 0.84
N LEU A 211 0.63 27.17 1.32
CA LEU A 211 -0.56 27.52 0.54
C LEU A 211 -1.37 28.56 1.31
N ARG A 212 -0.82 29.77 1.41
CA ARG A 212 -1.57 31.00 1.71
C ARG A 212 -0.97 32.19 0.95
N ARG A 213 -1.40 32.37 -0.30
CA ARG A 213 -1.56 33.68 -0.99
C ARG A 213 -2.10 33.47 -2.41
N SER A 214 -3.42 33.53 -2.57
CA SER A 214 -4.10 34.13 -3.75
C SER A 214 -5.62 33.94 -3.62
N ALA A 215 -6.26 34.86 -2.91
CA ALA A 215 -7.64 35.32 -3.16
C ALA A 215 -7.81 36.65 -2.40
#